data_AF-A0A1J6K9K5-F1
#
_entry.id   AF-A0A1J6K9K5-F1
#
_cell.length_a   1.000
_cell.length_b   1.000
_cell.length_c   1.000
_cell.angle_alpha   90.00
_cell.angle_beta   90.00
_cell.angle_gamma   90.00
#
_symmetry.space_group_name_H-M   'P 1'
#
loop_
_entity.id
_entity.type
_entity.pdbx_description
1 polymer ?
#
loop_
_entity_poly.entity_id
_entity_poly.type
_entity_poly.pdbx_seq_one_letter_code
_entity_poly.pdbx_strand_id
1 'polypeptide(L)'
;MSSASTENRSLWTEIGESKRSILKANCGHFHTLSILFLLPIFFSLAVYPSFHLALFHPDYDFTTFTQFPQSHLFLSKFEIIVPIVYTLFLVLLFLFAVATITYSALHVSYGRPISLVSSIKSIRNSFFPLLSTFIVSEAIFISITLVFTLVFVFLVQVLQTLGLIELKYDSNHFLFLVIPVLIVLVPVLIWLQINWSLAYVIAVVESKWGYESLRRSFYLVKGRRWVAFGIHLYYGLSMGIMMVCGSMFLVIAGAAKGIQWMSLGVILWTALVSVMGYLMMNQYLVANVVLYMKCKDLNCEKLHSETSDFAGEYVSLPLDE
;
A
#
# COMPACT_ATOMS: atom_id res chain seq x y z
N MET A 1 -28.88 -4.97 -15.85
CA MET A 1 -28.14 -4.56 -14.62
C MET A 1 -28.07 -5.66 -13.55
N SER A 2 -28.93 -6.69 -13.53
CA SER A 2 -28.84 -7.76 -12.51
C SER A 2 -27.73 -8.80 -12.75
N SER A 3 -27.35 -9.08 -14.00
CA SER A 3 -26.30 -10.06 -14.34
C SER A 3 -24.89 -9.64 -13.88
N ALA A 4 -24.54 -8.36 -14.05
CA ALA A 4 -23.24 -7.84 -13.63
C ALA A 4 -23.08 -7.81 -12.10
N SER A 5 -24.16 -7.59 -11.34
CA SER A 5 -24.11 -7.64 -9.88
C SER A 5 -23.96 -9.07 -9.35
N THR A 6 -24.58 -10.06 -10.00
CA THR A 6 -24.44 -11.47 -9.63
C THR A 6 -23.04 -12.00 -9.95
N GLU A 7 -22.47 -11.61 -11.10
CA GLU A 7 -21.11 -11.97 -11.49
C GLU A 7 -20.04 -11.36 -10.57
N ASN A 8 -20.21 -10.09 -10.16
CA ASN A 8 -19.29 -9.46 -9.21
C ASN A 8 -19.35 -10.12 -7.82
N ARG A 9 -20.53 -10.58 -7.40
CA ARG A 9 -20.71 -11.26 -6.11
C ARG A 9 -20.06 -12.65 -6.12
N SER A 10 -20.24 -13.42 -7.20
CA SER A 10 -19.58 -14.73 -7.34
C SER A 10 -18.06 -14.59 -7.40
N LEU A 11 -17.56 -13.58 -8.11
CA LEU A 11 -16.13 -13.31 -8.22
C LEU A 11 -15.53 -12.92 -6.85
N TRP A 12 -16.20 -12.10 -6.05
CA TRP A 12 -15.76 -11.78 -4.69
C TRP A 12 -15.64 -13.04 -3.82
N THR A 13 -16.65 -13.92 -3.85
CA THR A 13 -16.63 -15.17 -3.07
C THR A 13 -15.50 -16.09 -3.53
N GLU A 14 -15.29 -16.24 -4.84
CA GLU A 14 -14.20 -17.04 -5.39
C GLU A 14 -12.81 -16.49 -5.00
N ILE A 15 -12.62 -15.17 -5.03
CA ILE A 15 -11.36 -14.55 -4.56
C ILE A 15 -11.16 -14.85 -3.07
N GLY A 16 -12.22 -14.71 -2.27
CA GLY A 16 -12.17 -14.98 -0.83
C GLY A 16 -11.77 -16.42 -0.52
N GLU A 17 -12.35 -17.39 -1.22
CA GLU A 17 -12.07 -18.82 -1.08
C GLU A 17 -10.67 -19.19 -1.57
N SER A 18 -10.28 -18.73 -2.76
CA SER A 18 -8.95 -18.99 -3.32
C SER A 18 -7.84 -18.41 -2.44
N LYS A 19 -7.99 -17.15 -1.99
CA LYS A 19 -7.07 -16.52 -1.03
C LYS A 19 -6.95 -17.34 0.25
N ARG A 20 -8.09 -17.78 0.81
CA ARG A 20 -8.10 -18.60 2.04
C ARG A 20 -7.42 -19.95 1.83
N SER A 21 -7.63 -20.57 0.67
CA SER A 21 -6.99 -21.85 0.31
C SER A 21 -5.46 -21.71 0.21
N ILE A 22 -4.97 -20.70 -0.52
CA ILE A 22 -3.54 -20.42 -0.68
C ILE A 22 -2.86 -20.18 0.68
N LEU A 23 -3.47 -19.36 1.52
CA LEU A 23 -2.94 -19.07 2.86
C LEU A 23 -2.96 -20.30 3.76
N LYS A 24 -4.01 -21.13 3.72
CA LYS A 24 -4.10 -22.35 4.53
C LYS A 24 -3.10 -23.42 4.09
N ALA A 25 -2.87 -23.57 2.79
CA ALA A 25 -1.96 -24.58 2.24
C ALA A 25 -0.53 -24.43 2.77
N ASN A 26 -0.07 -23.20 2.96
CA ASN A 26 1.29 -22.92 3.43
C ASN A 26 1.36 -21.77 4.44
N CYS A 27 0.51 -21.83 5.48
CA CYS A 27 0.36 -20.76 6.46
C CYS A 27 1.69 -20.37 7.13
N GLY A 28 2.51 -21.36 7.51
CA GLY A 28 3.81 -21.12 8.13
C GLY A 28 4.75 -20.30 7.24
N HIS A 29 4.80 -20.62 5.94
CA HIS A 29 5.64 -19.91 4.98
C HIS A 29 5.25 -18.43 4.82
N PHE A 30 3.95 -18.17 4.61
CA PHE A 30 3.45 -16.79 4.48
C PHE A 30 3.61 -16.00 5.78
N HIS A 31 3.47 -16.66 6.93
CA HIS A 31 3.70 -16.04 8.23
C HIS A 31 5.17 -15.65 8.42
N THR A 32 6.11 -16.54 8.08
CA THR A 32 7.55 -16.25 8.15
C THR A 32 7.95 -15.09 7.25
N LEU A 33 7.47 -15.05 6.01
CA LEU A 33 7.72 -13.90 5.12
C LEU A 33 7.12 -12.60 5.66
N SER A 34 5.93 -12.69 6.26
CA SER A 34 5.28 -11.52 6.84
C SER A 34 6.01 -11.01 8.09
N ILE A 35 6.50 -11.90 8.96
CA ILE A 35 7.35 -11.53 10.09
C ILE A 35 8.64 -10.88 9.61
N LEU A 36 9.23 -11.38 8.52
CA LEU A 36 10.50 -10.88 8.01
C LEU A 36 10.39 -9.48 7.41
N PHE A 37 9.32 -9.19 6.65
CA PHE A 37 9.21 -7.93 5.89
C PHE A 37 8.05 -7.02 6.30
N LEU A 38 6.89 -7.57 6.65
CA LEU A 38 5.69 -6.77 6.94
C LEU A 38 5.59 -6.37 8.42
N LEU A 39 5.96 -7.25 9.36
CA LEU A 39 5.93 -6.93 10.79
C LEU A 39 6.79 -5.70 11.15
N PRO A 40 8.03 -5.54 10.63
CA PRO A 40 8.83 -4.36 10.93
C PRO A 40 8.17 -3.09 10.40
N ILE A 41 7.49 -3.12 9.25
CA ILE A 41 6.75 -1.98 8.69
C ILE A 41 5.65 -1.53 9.65
N PHE A 42 4.79 -2.46 10.07
CA PHE A 42 3.65 -2.10 10.93
C PHE A 42 4.08 -1.70 12.35
N PHE A 43 5.12 -2.34 12.89
CA PHE A 43 5.73 -1.93 14.15
C PHE A 43 6.28 -0.50 14.06
N SER A 44 7.08 -0.23 13.03
CA SER A 44 7.65 1.09 12.79
C SER A 44 6.59 2.16 12.58
N LEU A 45 5.49 1.87 11.85
CA LEU A 45 4.40 2.82 11.63
C LEU A 45 3.61 3.12 12.91
N ALA A 46 3.32 2.11 13.73
CA ALA A 46 2.58 2.30 14.98
C ALA A 46 3.37 3.18 15.96
N VAL A 47 4.68 2.95 16.04
CA VAL A 47 5.57 3.55 17.03
C VAL A 47 6.11 4.93 16.59
N TYR A 48 6.18 5.20 15.28
CA TYR A 48 6.81 6.41 14.74
C TYR A 48 6.24 7.73 15.28
N PRO A 49 4.91 7.95 15.38
CA PRO A 49 4.39 9.21 15.91
C PRO A 49 4.85 9.50 17.34
N SER A 50 4.93 8.49 18.20
CA SER A 50 5.43 8.64 19.56
C SER A 50 6.93 8.95 19.60
N PHE A 51 7.74 8.30 18.75
CA PHE A 51 9.18 8.56 18.68
C PHE A 51 9.49 9.92 18.06
N HIS A 52 8.76 10.33 17.02
CA HIS A 52 8.87 11.64 16.43
C HIS A 52 8.59 12.72 17.48
N LEU A 53 7.52 12.56 18.26
CA LEU A 53 7.20 13.47 19.34
C LEU A 53 8.31 13.49 20.41
N ALA A 54 8.79 12.33 20.84
CA ALA A 54 9.87 12.23 21.83
C ALA A 54 11.18 12.92 21.38
N LEU A 55 11.53 12.78 20.10
CA LEU A 55 12.80 13.28 19.55
C LEU A 55 12.77 14.77 19.20
N PHE A 56 11.66 15.27 18.64
CA PHE A 56 11.59 16.62 18.09
C PHE A 56 10.74 17.57 18.94
N HIS A 57 9.83 17.05 19.78
CA HIS A 57 8.92 17.84 20.60
C HIS A 57 8.76 17.27 22.03
N PRO A 58 9.85 17.17 22.82
CA PRO A 58 9.82 16.54 24.14
C PRO A 58 8.90 17.26 25.15
N ASP A 59 8.66 18.56 24.97
CA ASP A 59 7.82 19.38 25.83
C ASP A 59 6.32 19.31 25.47
N TYR A 60 5.96 18.56 24.43
CA TYR A 60 4.56 18.46 24.00
C TYR A 60 3.73 17.64 25.00
N ASP A 61 2.72 18.27 25.59
CA ASP A 61 1.76 17.63 26.49
C ASP A 61 0.35 17.61 25.90
N PHE A 62 -0.25 16.42 25.80
CA PHE A 62 -1.52 16.22 25.07
C PHE A 62 -2.74 16.77 25.82
N THR A 63 -2.57 17.15 27.09
CA THR A 63 -3.62 17.71 27.96
C THR A 63 -4.00 19.15 27.59
N THR A 64 -3.17 19.85 26.80
CA THR A 64 -3.37 21.23 26.35
C THR A 64 -3.65 21.28 24.85
N PHE A 65 -4.83 20.81 24.45
CA PHE A 65 -5.31 20.85 23.06
C PHE A 65 -5.51 22.28 22.50
N THR A 66 -5.28 23.32 23.30
CA THR A 66 -5.59 24.72 23.01
C THR A 66 -4.39 25.59 22.65
N GLN A 67 -3.16 25.06 22.70
CA GLN A 67 -1.97 25.81 22.29
C GLN A 67 -1.19 24.99 21.27
N PHE A 68 -1.48 25.20 19.98
CA PHE A 68 -0.47 24.99 18.95
C PHE A 68 0.71 25.90 19.30
N PRO A 69 1.86 25.38 19.74
CA PRO A 69 3.03 26.22 19.87
C PRO A 69 3.38 26.60 18.43
N GLN A 70 3.32 27.90 18.15
CA GLN A 70 3.80 28.48 16.91
C GLN A 70 5.33 28.37 16.93
N SER A 71 5.84 27.16 16.71
CA SER A 71 7.28 26.88 16.75
C SER A 71 7.90 27.46 15.49
N HIS A 72 8.81 28.39 15.72
CA HIS A 72 9.63 29.02 14.69
C HIS A 72 10.24 27.97 13.75
N LEU A 73 10.27 28.32 12.46
CA LEU A 73 10.87 27.65 11.29
C LEU A 73 12.38 27.32 11.41
N PHE A 74 12.84 26.76 12.53
CA PHE A 74 14.17 26.16 12.66
C PHE A 74 14.07 24.66 12.49
N LEU A 75 13.74 24.26 11.26
CA LEU A 75 13.78 22.88 10.83
C LEU A 75 15.24 22.41 10.87
N SER A 76 15.62 21.63 11.87
CA SER A 76 16.96 21.05 11.90
C SER A 76 17.12 20.14 10.68
N LYS A 77 18.29 20.16 10.01
CA LYS A 77 18.57 19.22 8.91
C LYS A 77 18.28 17.76 9.31
N PHE A 78 18.45 17.44 10.59
CA PHE A 78 18.16 16.14 11.17
C PHE A 78 16.67 15.75 11.10
N GLU A 79 15.76 16.71 11.29
CA GLU A 79 14.31 16.53 11.24
C GLU A 79 13.79 16.24 9.82
N ILE A 80 14.54 16.62 8.78
CA ILE A 80 14.26 16.21 7.38
C ILE A 80 14.87 14.84 7.06
N ILE A 81 16.13 14.62 7.45
CA ILE A 81 16.88 13.41 7.06
C ILE A 81 16.25 12.16 7.67
N VAL A 82 15.83 12.22 8.94
CA VAL A 82 15.27 11.05 9.65
C VAL A 82 14.00 10.51 8.96
N PRO A 83 12.96 11.31 8.66
CA PRO A 83 11.81 10.85 7.90
C PRO A 83 12.16 10.28 6.52
N ILE A 84 13.10 10.89 5.79
CA ILE A 84 13.52 10.39 4.47
C ILE A 84 14.11 8.98 4.58
N VAL A 85 15.07 8.78 5.48
CA VAL A 85 15.71 7.47 5.69
C VAL A 85 14.69 6.45 6.17
N TYR A 86 13.80 6.85 7.08
CA TYR A 86 12.70 6.03 7.57
C TYR A 86 11.76 5.58 6.45
N THR A 87 11.31 6.50 5.59
CA THR A 87 10.44 6.18 4.45
C THR A 87 11.15 5.25 3.47
N LEU A 88 12.43 5.50 3.14
CA LEU A 88 13.21 4.62 2.28
C LEU A 88 13.30 3.19 2.84
N PHE A 89 13.52 3.07 4.15
CA PHE A 89 13.53 1.77 4.84
C PHE A 89 12.18 1.05 4.72
N LEU A 90 11.06 1.74 4.95
CA LEU A 90 9.72 1.17 4.81
C LEU A 90 9.41 0.74 3.37
N VAL A 91 9.77 1.58 2.39
CA VAL A 91 9.60 1.26 0.97
C VAL A 91 10.38 0.00 0.60
N LEU A 92 11.64 -0.09 1.03
CA LEU A 92 12.49 -1.25 0.75
C LEU A 92 11.85 -2.55 1.26
N LEU A 93 11.42 -2.56 2.52
CA LEU A 93 10.74 -3.72 3.12
C LEU A 93 9.42 -4.03 2.42
N PHE A 94 8.65 -3.02 2.03
CA PHE A 94 7.40 -3.21 1.30
C PHE A 94 7.64 -3.88 -0.06
N LEU A 95 8.64 -3.42 -0.83
CA LEU A 95 8.98 -4.04 -2.12
C LEU A 95 9.44 -5.49 -1.95
N PHE A 96 10.21 -5.80 -0.91
CA PHE A 96 10.60 -7.18 -0.59
C PHE A 96 9.40 -8.05 -0.21
N ALA A 97 8.48 -7.53 0.59
CA ALA A 97 7.24 -8.23 0.93
C ALA A 97 6.40 -8.54 -0.32
N VAL A 98 6.19 -7.54 -1.19
CA VAL A 98 5.46 -7.71 -2.44
C VAL A 98 6.11 -8.76 -3.33
N ALA A 99 7.43 -8.68 -3.55
CA ALA A 99 8.15 -9.63 -4.39
C ALA A 99 8.01 -11.08 -3.88
N THR A 100 8.30 -11.29 -2.59
CA THR A 100 8.29 -12.63 -1.99
C THR A 100 6.89 -13.21 -1.88
N ILE A 101 5.91 -12.45 -1.37
CA ILE A 101 4.53 -12.93 -1.21
C ILE A 101 3.89 -13.19 -2.57
N THR A 102 4.13 -12.34 -3.57
CA THR A 102 3.60 -12.54 -4.92
C THR A 102 4.16 -13.82 -5.55
N TYR A 103 5.49 -14.01 -5.49
CA TYR A 103 6.14 -15.21 -5.99
C TYR A 103 5.59 -16.48 -5.31
N SER A 104 5.50 -16.49 -3.97
CA SER A 104 4.98 -17.65 -3.24
C SER A 104 3.51 -17.93 -3.54
N ALA A 105 2.66 -16.89 -3.60
CA ALA A 105 1.24 -17.05 -3.88
C ALA A 105 0.99 -17.63 -5.28
N LEU A 106 1.80 -17.26 -6.27
CA LEU A 106 1.71 -17.83 -7.62
C LEU A 106 2.16 -19.29 -7.64
N HIS A 107 3.31 -19.60 -7.03
CA HIS A 107 3.79 -20.98 -6.97
C HIS A 107 2.78 -21.91 -6.30
N VAL A 108 2.18 -21.48 -5.18
CA VAL A 108 1.11 -22.24 -4.51
C VAL A 108 -0.12 -22.38 -5.42
N SER A 109 -0.50 -21.32 -6.13
CA SER A 109 -1.65 -21.36 -7.05
C SER A 109 -1.45 -22.33 -8.22
N TYR A 110 -0.21 -22.51 -8.68
CA TYR A 110 0.16 -23.48 -9.71
C TYR A 110 0.54 -24.87 -9.14
N GLY A 111 0.36 -25.11 -7.84
CA GLY A 111 0.68 -26.40 -7.21
C GLY A 111 2.17 -26.73 -7.12
N ARG A 112 3.06 -25.74 -7.32
CA ARG A 112 4.52 -25.94 -7.23
C ARG A 112 4.99 -25.87 -5.77
N PRO A 113 6.00 -26.67 -5.38
CA PRO A 113 6.57 -26.58 -4.04
C PRO A 113 7.20 -25.21 -3.80
N ILE A 114 7.04 -24.69 -2.59
CA ILE A 114 7.62 -23.40 -2.19
C ILE A 114 8.72 -23.60 -1.16
N SER A 115 9.76 -22.76 -1.26
CA SER A 115 10.80 -22.66 -0.25
C SER A 115 11.05 -21.20 0.11
N LEU A 116 11.40 -20.94 1.37
CA LEU A 116 11.70 -19.58 1.83
C LEU A 116 12.89 -18.98 1.07
N VAL A 117 13.92 -19.80 0.82
CA VAL A 117 15.13 -19.38 0.10
C VAL A 117 14.83 -19.00 -1.35
N SER A 118 13.98 -19.78 -2.05
CA SER A 118 13.58 -19.42 -3.43
C SER A 118 12.76 -18.14 -3.46
N SER A 119 11.87 -17.95 -2.47
CA SER A 119 11.07 -16.73 -2.34
C SER A 119 11.95 -15.51 -2.11
N ILE A 120 12.92 -15.58 -1.20
CA ILE A 120 13.87 -14.48 -0.96
C ILE A 120 14.75 -14.24 -2.20
N LYS A 121 15.20 -15.29 -2.89
CA LYS A 121 16.01 -15.16 -4.12
C LYS A 121 15.24 -14.43 -5.24
N SER A 122 13.91 -14.57 -5.27
CA SER A 122 13.03 -13.89 -6.23
C SER A 122 13.14 -12.36 -6.17
N ILE A 123 13.50 -11.80 -5.00
CA ILE A 123 13.70 -10.36 -4.81
C ILE A 123 14.68 -9.82 -5.84
N ARG A 124 15.80 -10.50 -6.07
CA ARG A 124 16.87 -10.02 -6.96
C ARG A 124 16.36 -9.74 -8.38
N ASN A 125 15.49 -10.61 -8.88
CA ASN A 125 14.96 -10.48 -10.24
C ASN A 125 13.80 -9.49 -10.31
N SER A 126 13.01 -9.37 -9.23
CA SER A 126 11.81 -8.54 -9.20
C SER A 126 12.04 -7.11 -8.72
N PHE A 127 13.18 -6.84 -8.06
CA PHE A 127 13.44 -5.58 -7.36
C PHE A 127 13.41 -4.36 -8.29
N PHE A 128 14.13 -4.41 -9.40
CA PHE A 128 14.19 -3.27 -10.33
C PHE A 128 12.86 -2.99 -11.06
N PRO A 129 12.15 -4.00 -11.61
CA PRO A 129 10.80 -3.79 -12.15
C PRO A 129 9.83 -3.18 -11.13
N LEU A 130 9.84 -3.69 -9.89
CA LEU A 130 9.01 -3.18 -8.80
C LEU A 130 9.37 -1.74 -8.41
N LEU A 131 10.66 -1.47 -8.22
CA LEU A 131 11.16 -0.14 -7.86
C LEU A 131 10.81 0.88 -8.94
N SER A 132 10.99 0.51 -10.22
CA SER A 132 10.59 1.36 -11.35
C SER A 132 9.09 1.64 -11.33
N THR A 133 8.26 0.62 -11.12
CA THR A 133 6.80 0.77 -11.03
C THR A 133 6.39 1.67 -9.87
N PHE A 134 7.02 1.50 -8.70
CA PHE A 134 6.80 2.32 -7.52
C PHE A 134 7.18 3.79 -7.74
N ILE A 135 8.38 4.05 -8.27
CA ILE A 135 8.83 5.43 -8.55
C ILE A 135 7.88 6.10 -9.54
N VAL A 136 7.47 5.41 -10.61
CA VAL A 136 6.56 5.99 -11.60
C VAL A 136 5.17 6.24 -11.01
N SER A 137 4.61 5.32 -10.22
CA SER A 137 3.32 5.55 -9.58
C SER A 137 3.37 6.74 -8.63
N GLU A 138 4.36 6.79 -7.74
CA GLU A 138 4.54 7.89 -6.78
C GLU A 138 4.77 9.23 -7.49
N ALA A 139 5.59 9.24 -8.56
CA ALA A 139 5.80 10.45 -9.36
C ALA A 139 4.49 10.99 -9.96
N ILE A 140 3.59 10.10 -10.41
CA ILE A 140 2.28 10.53 -10.93
C ILE A 140 1.37 11.04 -9.80
N PHE A 141 1.32 10.35 -8.66
CA PHE A 141 0.55 10.80 -7.48
C PHE A 141 1.01 12.18 -7.00
N ILE A 142 2.33 12.38 -6.88
CA ILE A 142 2.94 13.65 -6.49
C ILE A 142 2.63 14.72 -7.53
N SER A 143 2.77 14.42 -8.83
CA SER A 143 2.51 15.38 -9.90
C SER A 143 1.05 15.88 -9.89
N ILE A 144 0.09 14.97 -9.75
CA ILE A 144 -1.34 15.34 -9.67
C ILE A 144 -1.59 16.20 -8.43
N THR A 145 -1.11 15.76 -7.26
CA THR A 145 -1.30 16.48 -6.00
C THR A 145 -0.66 17.88 -6.05
N LEU A 146 0.51 17.99 -6.69
CA LEU A 146 1.21 19.26 -6.87
C LEU A 146 0.42 20.21 -7.77
N VAL A 147 -0.13 19.73 -8.90
CA VAL A 147 -0.98 20.55 -9.77
C VAL A 147 -2.21 21.05 -9.03
N PHE A 148 -2.92 20.19 -8.31
CA PHE A 148 -4.09 20.59 -7.51
C PHE A 148 -3.71 21.61 -6.42
N THR A 149 -2.59 21.40 -5.73
CA THR A 149 -2.08 22.34 -4.72
C THR A 149 -1.74 23.70 -5.35
N LEU A 150 -1.07 23.73 -6.50
CA LEU A 150 -0.73 24.98 -7.20
C LEU A 150 -1.99 25.75 -7.64
N VAL A 151 -2.96 25.05 -8.21
CA VAL A 151 -4.25 25.65 -8.60
C VAL A 151 -4.98 26.20 -7.38
N PHE A 152 -5.00 25.46 -6.27
CA PHE A 152 -5.61 25.92 -5.03
C PHE A 152 -4.93 27.17 -4.47
N VAL A 153 -3.60 27.18 -4.38
CA VAL A 153 -2.83 28.34 -3.90
C VAL A 153 -3.08 29.56 -4.80
N PHE A 154 -3.07 29.38 -6.12
CA PHE A 154 -3.37 30.45 -7.06
C PHE A 154 -4.78 31.00 -6.88
N LEU A 155 -5.79 30.13 -6.75
CA LEU A 155 -7.19 30.54 -6.50
C LEU A 155 -7.32 31.36 -5.22
N VAL A 156 -6.67 30.91 -4.14
CA VAL A 156 -6.64 31.62 -2.86
C VAL A 156 -6.01 33.01 -3.01
N GLN A 157 -4.87 33.12 -3.69
CA GLN A 157 -4.19 34.40 -3.93
C GLN A 157 -5.04 35.38 -4.75
N VAL A 158 -5.74 34.88 -5.78
CA VAL A 158 -6.66 35.71 -6.59
C VAL A 158 -7.84 36.20 -5.76
N LEU A 159 -8.46 35.34 -4.95
CA LEU A 159 -9.56 35.74 -4.06
C LEU A 159 -9.14 36.76 -3.01
N GLN A 160 -7.92 36.64 -2.48
CA GLN A 160 -7.33 37.61 -1.55
C GLN A 160 -7.07 38.97 -2.22
N THR A 161 -6.44 38.98 -3.40
CA THR A 161 -6.12 40.21 -4.13
C THR A 161 -7.36 40.97 -4.59
N LEU A 162 -8.46 40.27 -4.84
CA LEU A 162 -9.77 40.88 -5.14
C LEU A 162 -10.51 41.39 -3.89
N GLY A 163 -9.96 41.21 -2.69
CA GLY A 163 -10.60 41.61 -1.43
C GLY A 163 -11.87 40.81 -1.08
N LEU A 164 -12.10 39.68 -1.74
CA LEU A 164 -13.29 38.85 -1.55
C LEU A 164 -13.19 37.99 -0.28
N ILE A 165 -11.96 37.70 0.18
CA ILE A 165 -11.72 36.85 1.34
C ILE A 165 -10.54 37.40 2.15
N GLU A 166 -10.80 37.85 3.37
CA GLU A 166 -9.75 38.04 4.38
C GLU A 166 -9.47 36.69 5.06
N LEU A 167 -8.40 36.01 4.65
CA LEU A 167 -7.96 34.77 5.28
C LEU A 167 -7.33 35.08 6.65
N LYS A 168 -8.17 35.32 7.64
CA LYS A 168 -7.78 35.08 9.03
C LYS A 168 -7.71 33.58 9.21
N TYR A 169 -6.57 33.09 9.72
CA TYR A 169 -6.20 31.68 9.88
C TYR A 169 -7.17 30.86 10.75
N ASP A 170 -8.20 31.51 11.33
CA ASP A 170 -9.15 30.96 12.29
C ASP A 170 -10.59 30.86 11.73
N SER A 171 -10.76 30.75 10.40
CA SER A 171 -12.07 30.90 9.76
C SER A 171 -12.58 29.67 9.02
N ASN A 172 -13.88 29.39 9.18
CA ASN A 172 -14.67 28.44 8.37
C ASN A 172 -14.52 28.64 6.84
N HIS A 173 -14.03 29.81 6.40
CA HIS A 173 -13.85 30.17 5.00
C HIS A 173 -12.71 29.37 4.35
N PHE A 174 -11.65 29.05 5.11
CA PHE A 174 -10.58 28.19 4.61
C PHE A 174 -11.08 26.76 4.36
N LEU A 175 -11.84 26.20 5.31
CA LEU A 175 -12.46 24.87 5.15
C LEU A 175 -13.41 24.84 3.95
N PHE A 176 -14.20 25.90 3.74
CA PHE A 176 -15.10 26.00 2.59
C PHE A 176 -14.36 25.95 1.24
N LEU A 177 -13.13 26.47 1.16
CA LEU A 177 -12.31 26.40 -0.06
C LEU A 177 -11.57 25.06 -0.20
N VAL A 178 -11.12 24.46 0.91
CA VAL A 178 -10.36 23.19 0.90
C VAL A 178 -11.26 21.99 0.60
N ILE A 179 -12.49 21.95 1.13
CA ILE A 179 -13.42 20.82 1.00
C ILE A 179 -13.69 20.48 -0.49
N PRO A 180 -14.05 21.43 -1.37
CA PRO A 180 -14.26 21.15 -2.79
C PRO A 180 -13.03 20.58 -3.49
N VAL A 181 -11.83 21.10 -3.18
CA VAL A 181 -10.58 20.58 -3.75
C VAL A 181 -10.34 19.13 -3.33
N LEU A 182 -10.56 18.81 -2.05
CA LEU A 182 -10.45 17.44 -1.55
C LEU A 182 -11.50 16.52 -2.15
N ILE A 183 -12.74 16.98 -2.32
CA ILE A 183 -13.84 16.22 -2.94
C ILE A 183 -13.49 15.83 -4.37
N VAL A 184 -12.70 16.63 -5.09
CA VAL A 184 -12.26 16.28 -6.45
C VAL A 184 -10.98 15.45 -6.42
N LEU A 185 -9.98 15.85 -5.64
CA LEU A 185 -8.67 15.21 -5.61
C LEU A 185 -8.75 13.77 -5.09
N VAL A 186 -9.46 13.54 -3.97
CA VAL A 186 -9.49 12.22 -3.33
C VAL A 186 -10.08 11.14 -4.25
N PRO A 187 -11.24 11.33 -4.92
CA PRO A 187 -11.75 10.36 -5.87
C PRO A 187 -10.83 10.12 -7.08
N VAL A 188 -10.13 11.14 -7.56
CA VAL A 188 -9.16 10.97 -8.66
C VAL A 188 -8.01 10.05 -8.23
N LEU A 189 -7.47 10.27 -7.02
CA LEU A 189 -6.40 9.43 -6.47
C LEU A 189 -6.89 7.99 -6.21
N ILE A 190 -8.10 7.83 -5.65
CA ILE A 190 -8.72 6.52 -5.46
C ILE A 190 -8.92 5.81 -6.80
N TRP A 191 -9.39 6.52 -7.82
CA TRP A 191 -9.59 5.95 -9.15
C TRP A 191 -8.28 5.44 -9.76
N LEU A 192 -7.18 6.19 -9.63
CA LEU A 192 -5.86 5.73 -10.05
C LEU A 192 -5.42 4.50 -9.27
N GLN A 193 -5.55 4.54 -7.95
CA GLN A 193 -5.19 3.43 -7.06
C GLN A 193 -5.91 2.13 -7.45
N ILE A 194 -7.21 2.19 -7.72
CA ILE A 194 -8.00 1.01 -8.14
C ILE A 194 -7.52 0.47 -9.48
N ASN A 195 -7.22 1.33 -10.45
CA ASN A 195 -6.77 0.87 -11.76
C ASN A 195 -5.34 0.31 -11.73
N TRP A 196 -4.51 0.76 -10.79
CA TRP A 196 -3.13 0.32 -10.60
C TRP A 196 -2.97 -0.75 -9.52
N SER A 197 -4.08 -1.29 -8.99
CA SER A 197 -4.09 -2.29 -7.93
C SER A 197 -3.20 -3.50 -8.22
N LEU A 198 -3.10 -3.89 -9.50
CA LEU A 198 -2.35 -5.06 -9.94
C LEU A 198 -0.96 -4.71 -10.46
N ALA A 199 -0.57 -3.43 -10.54
CA ALA A 199 0.68 -3.01 -11.15
C ALA A 199 1.90 -3.62 -10.45
N TYR A 200 1.89 -3.69 -9.12
CA TYR A 200 2.99 -4.32 -8.40
C TYR A 200 3.07 -5.83 -8.63
N VAL A 201 1.92 -6.50 -8.72
CA VAL A 201 1.86 -7.94 -9.06
C VAL A 201 2.39 -8.15 -10.48
N ILE A 202 1.93 -7.36 -11.45
CA ILE A 202 2.35 -7.43 -12.85
C ILE A 202 3.86 -7.17 -12.99
N ALA A 203 4.42 -6.22 -12.24
CA ALA A 203 5.85 -5.95 -12.25
C ALA A 203 6.69 -7.17 -11.80
N VAL A 204 6.19 -7.94 -10.83
CA VAL A 204 6.83 -9.18 -10.37
C VAL A 204 6.64 -10.31 -11.38
N VAL A 205 5.43 -10.50 -11.89
CA VAL A 205 5.06 -11.69 -12.68
C VAL A 205 5.45 -11.57 -14.14
N GLU A 206 5.15 -10.42 -14.75
CA GLU A 206 5.42 -10.17 -16.17
C GLU A 206 6.78 -9.49 -16.37
N SER A 207 7.53 -9.20 -15.29
CA SER A 207 8.81 -8.47 -15.33
C SER A 207 8.72 -7.15 -16.12
N LYS A 208 7.55 -6.49 -16.06
CA LYS A 208 7.27 -5.21 -16.71
C LYS A 208 7.65 -4.04 -15.81
N TRP A 209 8.13 -2.97 -16.43
CA TRP A 209 8.74 -1.85 -15.72
C TRP A 209 7.88 -0.60 -15.82
N GLY A 210 7.78 0.14 -14.71
CA GLY A 210 7.26 1.49 -14.70
C GLY A 210 5.85 1.62 -15.30
N TYR A 211 5.76 2.48 -16.32
CA TYR A 211 4.50 2.81 -16.98
C TYR A 211 3.84 1.61 -17.68
N GLU A 212 4.64 0.67 -18.18
CA GLU A 212 4.09 -0.50 -18.87
C GLU A 212 3.27 -1.37 -17.91
N SER A 213 3.77 -1.54 -16.68
CA SER A 213 3.06 -2.27 -15.63
C SER A 213 1.76 -1.57 -15.22
N LEU A 214 1.79 -0.23 -15.09
CA LEU A 214 0.62 0.58 -14.76
C LEU A 214 -0.46 0.50 -15.86
N ARG A 215 -0.07 0.65 -17.12
CA ARG A 215 -0.97 0.55 -18.27
C ARG A 215 -1.58 -0.86 -18.38
N ARG A 216 -0.76 -1.89 -18.14
CA ARG A 216 -1.21 -3.27 -18.13
C ARG A 216 -2.23 -3.53 -17.01
N SER A 217 -2.00 -3.01 -15.81
CA SER A 217 -2.96 -3.08 -14.71
C SER A 217 -4.30 -2.44 -15.09
N PHE A 218 -4.24 -1.26 -15.71
CA PHE A 218 -5.44 -0.55 -16.15
C PHE A 218 -6.29 -1.37 -17.13
N TYR A 219 -5.65 -2.10 -18.05
CA TYR A 219 -6.33 -2.98 -19.00
C TYR A 219 -6.95 -4.19 -18.29
N LEU A 220 -6.20 -4.87 -17.43
CA LEU A 220 -6.64 -6.09 -16.75
C LEU A 220 -7.79 -5.86 -15.76
N VAL A 221 -7.80 -4.71 -15.08
CA VAL A 221 -8.86 -4.36 -14.11
C VAL A 221 -10.11 -3.80 -14.81
N LYS A 222 -10.06 -3.52 -16.12
CA LYS A 222 -11.20 -3.01 -16.88
C LYS A 222 -12.36 -3.99 -16.82
N GLY A 223 -13.54 -3.51 -16.40
CA GLY A 223 -14.73 -4.33 -16.17
C GLY A 223 -14.88 -4.87 -14.75
N ARG A 224 -13.82 -4.86 -13.92
CA ARG A 224 -13.81 -5.42 -12.54
C ARG A 224 -13.33 -4.45 -11.47
N ARG A 225 -13.32 -3.16 -11.80
CA ARG A 225 -12.94 -2.06 -10.89
C ARG A 225 -13.67 -2.11 -9.56
N TRP A 226 -14.94 -2.52 -9.54
CA TRP A 226 -15.73 -2.61 -8.31
C TRP A 226 -15.20 -3.64 -7.32
N VAL A 227 -14.69 -4.78 -7.81
CA VAL A 227 -14.09 -5.81 -6.95
C VAL A 227 -12.75 -5.32 -6.42
N ALA A 228 -11.91 -4.76 -7.29
CA ALA A 228 -10.63 -4.16 -6.89
C ALA A 228 -10.84 -3.04 -5.86
N PHE A 229 -11.82 -2.17 -6.09
CA PHE A 229 -12.24 -1.13 -5.16
C PHE A 229 -12.70 -1.71 -3.83
N GLY A 230 -13.53 -2.75 -3.83
CA GLY A 230 -13.99 -3.40 -2.61
C GLY A 230 -12.85 -4.00 -1.77
N ILE A 231 -11.86 -4.62 -2.42
CA ILE A 231 -10.65 -5.13 -1.76
C ILE A 231 -9.86 -3.98 -1.15
N HIS A 232 -9.62 -2.89 -1.91
CA HIS A 232 -8.89 -1.72 -1.44
C HIS A 232 -9.60 -1.02 -0.29
N LEU A 233 -10.92 -0.85 -0.40
CA LEU A 233 -11.73 -0.21 0.61
C LEU A 233 -11.73 -1.02 1.90
N TYR A 234 -11.99 -2.34 1.82
CA TYR A 234 -12.02 -3.20 3.01
C TYR A 234 -10.67 -3.25 3.72
N TYR A 235 -9.59 -3.56 3.00
CA TYR A 235 -8.27 -3.70 3.61
C TYR A 235 -7.68 -2.34 3.98
N GLY A 236 -7.75 -1.36 3.09
CA GLY A 236 -7.20 -0.02 3.31
C GLY A 236 -7.89 0.71 4.46
N LEU A 237 -9.22 0.71 4.52
CA LEU A 237 -9.95 1.34 5.62
C LEU A 237 -9.64 0.65 6.95
N SER A 238 -9.69 -0.68 6.97
CA SER A 238 -9.46 -1.43 8.22
C SER A 238 -8.03 -1.28 8.72
N MET A 239 -7.03 -1.32 7.83
CA MET A 239 -5.62 -1.06 8.20
C MET A 239 -5.42 0.39 8.65
N GLY A 240 -6.04 1.35 7.97
CA GLY A 240 -5.96 2.77 8.31
C GLY A 240 -6.54 3.06 9.70
N ILE A 241 -7.75 2.58 9.99
CA ILE A 241 -8.39 2.72 11.31
C ILE A 241 -7.52 2.08 12.40
N MET A 242 -7.07 0.83 12.18
CA MET A 242 -6.21 0.13 13.14
C MET A 242 -4.92 0.89 13.42
N MET A 243 -4.27 1.45 12.38
CA MET A 243 -3.04 2.21 12.54
C MET A 243 -3.27 3.52 13.28
N VAL A 244 -4.29 4.29 12.90
CA VAL A 244 -4.62 5.58 13.53
C VAL A 244 -5.01 5.38 15.00
N CYS A 245 -5.91 4.45 15.30
CA CYS A 245 -6.29 4.13 16.67
C CYS A 245 -5.09 3.59 17.47
N GLY A 246 -4.26 2.76 16.84
CA GLY A 246 -3.04 2.21 17.42
C GLY A 246 -2.05 3.28 17.85
N SER A 247 -1.66 4.15 16.91
CA SER A 247 -0.71 5.23 17.16
C SER A 247 -1.26 6.27 18.12
N MET A 248 -2.54 6.63 18.02
CA MET A 248 -3.17 7.59 18.93
C MET A 248 -3.17 7.07 20.37
N PHE A 249 -3.45 5.78 20.59
CA PHE A 249 -3.35 5.19 21.92
C PHE A 249 -1.92 5.28 22.49
N LEU A 250 -0.89 5.03 21.68
CA LEU A 250 0.50 5.12 22.14
C LEU A 250 0.90 6.54 22.52
N VAL A 251 0.44 7.53 21.75
CA VAL A 251 0.65 8.95 22.07
C VAL A 251 -0.07 9.31 23.37
N ILE A 252 -1.35 8.94 23.54
CA ILE A 252 -2.15 9.24 24.75
C ILE A 252 -1.59 8.54 25.99
N ALA A 253 -1.14 7.30 25.86
CA ALA A 253 -0.53 6.53 26.94
C ALA A 253 0.84 7.06 27.37
N GLY A 254 1.33 8.12 26.72
CA GLY A 254 2.63 8.72 27.02
C GLY A 254 3.77 7.78 26.72
N ALA A 255 3.64 6.92 25.70
CA ALA A 255 4.69 5.96 25.33
C ALA A 255 6.06 6.66 25.08
N ALA A 256 6.03 7.93 24.67
CA ALA A 256 7.19 8.80 24.49
C ALA A 256 7.85 9.29 25.80
N LYS A 257 7.18 9.20 26.96
CA LYS A 257 7.58 9.80 28.24
C LYS A 257 8.17 8.76 29.20
N GLY A 258 9.50 8.70 29.27
CA GLY A 258 10.23 7.92 30.28
C GLY A 258 9.97 6.40 30.23
N ILE A 259 9.74 5.78 31.39
CA ILE A 259 9.62 4.31 31.53
C ILE A 259 8.25 3.79 31.02
N GLN A 260 7.32 4.68 30.66
CA GLN A 260 5.98 4.28 30.19
C GLN A 260 5.99 3.39 28.95
N TRP A 261 7.03 3.49 28.11
CA TRP A 261 7.23 2.58 26.96
C TRP A 261 7.40 1.11 27.38
N MET A 262 7.89 0.87 28.60
CA MET A 262 8.04 -0.47 29.19
C MET A 262 6.75 -0.98 29.85
N SER A 263 5.67 -0.19 29.83
CA SER A 263 4.37 -0.63 30.31
C SER A 263 3.92 -1.83 29.48
N LEU A 264 3.55 -2.91 30.18
CA LEU A 264 3.03 -4.12 29.56
C LEU A 264 1.83 -3.82 28.64
N GLY A 265 0.99 -2.85 29.00
CA GLY A 265 -0.14 -2.42 28.16
C GLY A 265 0.30 -1.80 26.82
N VAL A 266 1.33 -0.94 26.84
CA VAL A 266 1.90 -0.31 25.64
C VAL A 266 2.55 -1.35 24.74
N ILE A 267 3.32 -2.28 25.32
CA ILE A 267 3.98 -3.36 24.59
C ILE A 267 2.95 -4.29 23.93
N LEU A 268 1.96 -4.77 24.70
CA LEU A 268 0.93 -5.67 24.17
C LEU A 268 0.08 -5.00 23.09
N TRP A 269 -0.29 -3.74 23.27
CA TRP A 269 -1.06 -3.01 22.27
C TRP A 269 -0.27 -2.78 20.98
N THR A 270 1.01 -2.38 21.10
CA THR A 270 1.90 -2.22 19.94
C THR A 270 2.07 -3.54 19.20
N ALA A 271 2.29 -4.64 19.93
CA ALA A 271 2.38 -5.97 19.36
C ALA A 271 1.08 -6.37 18.65
N LEU A 272 -0.09 -6.12 19.26
CA LEU A 272 -1.39 -6.42 18.67
C LEU A 272 -1.62 -5.65 17.37
N VAL A 273 -1.42 -4.33 17.37
CA VAL A 273 -1.57 -3.48 16.17
C VAL A 273 -0.61 -3.93 15.06
N SER A 274 0.63 -4.24 15.42
CA SER A 274 1.64 -4.71 14.47
C SER A 274 1.28 -6.06 13.87
N VAL A 275 0.85 -7.01 14.71
CA VAL A 275 0.47 -8.37 14.29
C VAL A 275 -0.75 -8.33 13.38
N MET A 276 -1.80 -7.64 13.81
CA MET A 276 -3.01 -7.50 13.01
C MET A 276 -2.72 -6.77 11.69
N GLY A 277 -1.92 -5.71 11.72
CA GLY A 277 -1.51 -4.96 10.54
C GLY A 277 -0.83 -5.82 9.49
N TYR A 278 0.21 -6.58 9.86
CA TYR A 278 0.90 -7.41 8.88
C TYR A 278 0.02 -8.55 8.36
N LEU A 279 -0.83 -9.14 9.22
CA LEU A 279 -1.74 -10.21 8.79
C LEU A 279 -2.73 -9.69 7.73
N MET A 280 -3.28 -8.50 7.96
CA MET A 280 -4.18 -7.84 7.02
C MET A 280 -3.48 -7.48 5.71
N MET A 281 -2.26 -6.96 5.78
CA MET A 281 -1.48 -6.61 4.59
C MET A 281 -1.09 -7.84 3.77
N ASN A 282 -0.70 -8.93 4.42
CA ASN A 282 -0.44 -10.20 3.74
C ASN A 282 -1.69 -10.70 3.02
N GLN A 283 -2.85 -10.68 3.69
CA GLN A 283 -4.11 -11.05 3.05
C GLN A 283 -4.45 -10.13 1.86
N TYR A 284 -4.17 -8.84 1.97
CA TYR A 284 -4.36 -7.88 0.88
C TYR A 284 -3.44 -8.19 -0.32
N LEU A 285 -2.17 -8.50 -0.09
CA LEU A 285 -1.23 -8.86 -1.16
C LEU A 285 -1.67 -10.15 -1.87
N VAL A 286 -2.00 -11.20 -1.11
CA VAL A 286 -2.50 -12.46 -1.69
C VAL A 286 -3.82 -12.24 -2.44
N ALA A 287 -4.73 -11.39 -1.93
CA ALA A 287 -5.97 -11.05 -2.63
C ALA A 287 -5.71 -10.39 -3.99
N ASN A 288 -4.72 -9.51 -4.10
CA ASN A 288 -4.34 -8.90 -5.37
C ASN A 288 -3.72 -9.91 -6.34
N VAL A 289 -2.95 -10.89 -5.85
CA VAL A 289 -2.43 -11.98 -6.70
C VAL A 289 -3.57 -12.84 -7.26
N VAL A 290 -4.53 -13.21 -6.42
CA VAL A 290 -5.70 -13.99 -6.85
C VAL A 290 -6.56 -13.20 -7.82
N LEU A 291 -6.77 -11.91 -7.56
CA LEU A 291 -7.47 -11.01 -8.48
C LEU A 291 -6.74 -10.92 -9.83
N TYR A 292 -5.42 -10.80 -9.83
CA TYR A 292 -4.60 -10.84 -11.04
C TYR A 292 -4.80 -12.14 -11.81
N MET A 293 -4.69 -13.30 -11.15
CA MET A 293 -4.89 -14.61 -11.79
C MET A 293 -6.27 -14.75 -12.42
N LYS A 294 -7.32 -14.31 -11.73
CA LYS A 294 -8.70 -14.33 -12.24
C LYS A 294 -8.91 -13.34 -13.38
N CYS A 295 -8.35 -12.13 -13.30
CA CYS A 295 -8.43 -11.17 -14.40
C CYS A 295 -7.66 -11.65 -15.63
N LYS A 296 -6.52 -12.31 -15.45
CA LYS A 296 -5.74 -12.88 -16.55
C LYS A 296 -6.48 -14.04 -17.24
N ASP A 297 -7.06 -14.94 -16.46
CA ASP A 297 -7.85 -16.08 -16.97
C ASP A 297 -9.06 -15.62 -17.79
N LEU A 298 -9.79 -14.64 -17.28
CA LEU A 298 -11.03 -14.14 -17.89
C LEU A 298 -10.79 -13.22 -19.10
N ASN A 299 -9.57 -12.72 -19.28
CA ASN A 299 -9.14 -12.08 -20.52
C ASN A 299 -8.61 -13.08 -21.56
N CYS A 300 -8.81 -14.40 -21.34
CA CYS A 300 -8.38 -15.51 -22.20
C CYS A 300 -6.86 -15.61 -22.46
N GLU A 301 -6.02 -14.90 -21.69
CA GLU A 301 -4.56 -14.91 -21.90
C GLU A 301 -3.87 -16.16 -21.32
N LYS A 302 -4.57 -16.92 -20.46
CA LYS A 302 -4.02 -18.12 -19.82
C LYS A 302 -3.74 -19.25 -20.83
N LEU A 303 -4.55 -19.33 -21.89
CA LEU A 303 -4.43 -20.36 -22.92
C LEU A 303 -3.19 -20.17 -23.83
N HIS A 304 -2.66 -18.95 -23.94
CA HIS A 304 -1.50 -18.67 -24.81
C HIS A 304 -0.15 -18.84 -24.08
N SER A 305 -0.11 -18.54 -22.77
CA SER A 305 1.13 -18.69 -21.98
C SER A 305 1.46 -20.13 -21.61
N GLU A 306 0.46 -21.00 -21.46
CA GLU A 306 0.72 -22.44 -21.29
C GLU A 306 1.27 -23.03 -22.59
N THR A 307 0.77 -22.65 -23.78
CA THR A 307 1.34 -23.17 -25.02
C THR A 307 2.79 -22.72 -25.27
N SER A 308 3.21 -21.53 -24.83
CA SER A 308 4.59 -21.07 -25.00
C SER A 308 5.59 -21.73 -24.05
N ASP A 309 5.22 -21.94 -22.78
CA ASP A 309 6.09 -22.61 -21.80
C ASP A 309 6.22 -24.11 -22.10
N PHE A 310 5.15 -24.74 -22.59
CA PHE A 310 5.23 -26.14 -23.03
C PHE A 310 5.99 -26.27 -24.38
N ALA A 311 5.86 -25.32 -25.32
CA ALA A 311 6.60 -25.38 -26.59
C ALA A 311 8.12 -25.21 -26.42
N GLY A 312 8.59 -24.55 -25.36
CA GLY A 312 10.01 -24.42 -25.05
C GLY A 312 10.67 -25.69 -24.54
N GLU A 313 9.89 -26.67 -24.05
CA GLU A 313 10.41 -27.89 -23.39
C GLU A 313 10.33 -29.14 -24.28
N TYR A 314 9.74 -29.05 -25.48
CA TYR A 314 9.62 -30.20 -26.43
C TYR A 314 10.43 -30.09 -27.73
N VAL A 315 11.24 -29.05 -27.93
CA VAL A 315 12.03 -28.90 -29.17
C VAL A 315 13.51 -29.20 -28.92
N SER A 316 13.81 -30.49 -28.78
CA SER A 316 15.13 -31.07 -29.07
C SER A 316 15.07 -32.60 -29.06
N LEU A 317 14.29 -33.18 -29.97
CA LEU A 317 14.54 -34.54 -30.43
C LEU A 317 15.36 -34.44 -31.74
N PRO A 318 16.63 -34.89 -31.76
CA PRO A 318 17.31 -35.11 -33.01
C PRO A 318 16.59 -36.25 -33.74
N LEU A 319 16.13 -35.98 -34.95
CA LEU A 319 15.78 -37.04 -35.90
C LEU A 319 17.11 -37.66 -36.35
N ASP A 320 17.40 -38.86 -35.88
CA ASP A 320 18.43 -39.70 -36.44
C ASP A 320 18.02 -40.09 -37.87
N GLU A 321 18.80 -39.65 -38.86
CA GLU A 321 19.04 -40.35 -40.13
C GLU A 321 20.48 -40.84 -40.14
#